data_AF-A0A3M0L8H3-F1
#
_entry.id   AF-A0A3M0L8H3-F1
#
_cell.length_a   1.000
_cell.length_b   1.000
_cell.length_c   1.000
_cell.angle_alpha   90.00
_cell.angle_beta   90.00
_cell.angle_gamma   90.00
#
_symmetry.space_group_name_H-M   'P 1'
#
loop_
_entity.id
_entity.type
_entity.pdbx_description
1 polymer ?
#
loop_
_entity_poly.entity_id
_entity_poly.type
_entity_poly.pdbx_seq_one_letter_code
_entity_poly.pdbx_strand_id
1 'polypeptide(L)'
;MQQTQWKTIEQEIQRLRKMAVAEIVFSDDINTRNPDLVPCTPVMWRKLVQLGPQEYSSALAIMKRDETEETVLDIAKKLRRTYAD
;
A
#
# COMPACT_ATOMS: atom_id res chain seq x y z
N MET A 1 -7.36 6.39 19.91
CA MET A 1 -6.44 5.36 19.35
C MET A 1 -5.24 6.10 18.78
N GLN A 2 -4.03 5.93 19.33
CA GLN A 2 -2.82 6.50 18.72
C GLN A 2 -2.53 5.72 17.44
N GLN A 3 -2.64 6.38 16.28
CA GLN A 3 -2.03 5.84 15.07
C GLN A 3 -0.52 5.95 15.27
N THR A 4 0.12 4.83 15.60
CA THR A 4 1.57 4.73 15.60
C THR A 4 2.05 5.09 14.20
N GLN A 5 2.81 6.17 14.07
CA GLN A 5 3.60 6.41 12.86
C GLN A 5 4.50 5.19 12.68
N TRP A 6 4.35 4.48 11.57
CA TRP A 6 5.21 3.34 11.26
C TRP A 6 6.61 3.81 10.95
N LYS A 7 7.61 2.99 11.29
CA LYS A 7 9.04 3.35 11.17
C LYS A 7 9.77 2.61 10.06
N THR A 8 9.13 1.62 9.43
CA THR A 8 9.78 0.75 8.46
C THR A 8 8.89 0.46 7.26
N ILE A 9 9.54 0.16 6.13
CA ILE A 9 8.91 -0.20 4.85
C ILE A 9 8.04 -1.46 5.01
N GLU A 10 8.49 -2.44 5.80
CA GLU A 10 7.70 -3.65 6.05
C GLU A 10 6.40 -3.36 6.80
N GLN A 11 6.38 -2.38 7.72
CA GLN A 11 5.13 -1.96 8.37
C GLN A 11 4.17 -1.27 7.41
N GLU A 12 4.70 -0.53 6.44
CA GLU A 12 3.92 0.11 5.39
C GLU A 12 3.30 -0.93 4.45
N ILE A 13 4.10 -1.91 4.00
CA ILE A 13 3.64 -3.04 3.18
C ILE A 13 2.58 -3.87 3.93
N GLN A 14 2.81 -4.17 5.20
CA GLN A 14 1.84 -4.86 6.06
C GLN A 14 0.52 -4.10 6.13
N ARG A 15 0.56 -2.76 6.19
CA ARG A 15 -0.65 -1.94 6.24
C ARG A 15 -1.37 -1.89 4.90
N LEU A 16 -0.64 -1.80 3.80
CA LEU A 16 -1.20 -1.90 2.46
C LEU A 16 -1.96 -3.23 2.28
N ARG A 17 -1.35 -4.34 2.72
CA ARG A 17 -2.02 -5.66 2.73
C ARG A 17 -3.27 -5.69 3.61
N LYS A 18 -3.25 -5.06 4.79
CA LYS A 18 -4.44 -4.95 5.66
C LYS A 18 -5.57 -4.16 4.99
N MET A 19 -5.25 -3.11 4.24
CA MET A 19 -6.24 -2.38 3.46
C MET A 19 -6.81 -3.23 2.33
N ALA A 20 -5.97 -4.03 1.66
CA ALA A 20 -6.43 -4.96 0.64
C ALA A 20 -7.31 -6.09 1.18
N VAL A 21 -7.03 -6.61 2.38
CA VAL A 21 -7.94 -7.53 3.07
C VAL A 21 -9.29 -6.88 3.32
N ALA A 22 -9.33 -5.61 3.73
CA ALA A 22 -10.60 -4.91 3.91
C ALA A 22 -11.36 -4.81 2.58
N GLU A 23 -10.70 -4.39 1.49
CA GLU A 23 -11.36 -4.30 0.18
C GLU A 23 -11.85 -5.66 -0.33
N ILE A 24 -11.11 -6.76 -0.11
CA ILE A 24 -11.58 -8.12 -0.44
C ILE A 24 -12.85 -8.46 0.35
N VAL A 25 -12.87 -8.18 1.66
CA VAL A 25 -14.01 -8.50 2.54
C VAL A 25 -15.25 -7.69 2.18
N PHE A 26 -15.06 -6.45 1.70
CA PHE A 26 -16.16 -5.57 1.28
C PHE A 26 -16.49 -5.67 -0.21
N SER A 27 -15.75 -6.45 -1.00
CA SER A 27 -16.00 -6.70 -2.42
C SER A 27 -16.96 -7.88 -2.60
N ASP A 28 -17.87 -7.78 -3.57
CA ASP A 28 -18.68 -8.92 -4.02
C ASP A 28 -17.85 -9.97 -4.79
N ASP A 29 -16.62 -9.65 -5.21
CA ASP A 29 -15.71 -10.58 -5.88
C ASP A 29 -14.87 -11.39 -4.88
N ILE A 30 -15.42 -12.53 -4.46
CA ILE A 30 -14.79 -13.48 -3.53
C ILE A 30 -13.67 -14.32 -4.16
N ASN A 31 -13.44 -14.20 -5.47
CA ASN A 31 -12.47 -15.01 -6.21
C ASN A 31 -11.02 -14.64 -5.85
N THR A 32 -10.77 -13.37 -5.52
CA THR A 32 -9.43 -12.90 -5.13
C THR A 32 -9.24 -12.99 -3.61
N ARG A 33 -8.78 -14.15 -3.11
CA ARG A 33 -8.44 -14.33 -1.68
C ARG A 33 -7.06 -13.82 -1.28
N ASN A 34 -6.19 -13.55 -2.26
CA ASN A 34 -4.82 -13.12 -1.98
C ASN A 34 -4.74 -11.58 -1.97
N PRO A 35 -4.46 -10.94 -0.82
CA PRO A 35 -4.35 -9.48 -0.74
C PRO A 35 -3.18 -8.91 -1.56
N ASP A 36 -2.17 -9.71 -1.89
CA ASP A 36 -1.04 -9.28 -2.73
C ASP A 36 -1.44 -9.11 -4.21
N LEU A 37 -2.52 -9.75 -4.65
CA LEU A 37 -2.99 -9.70 -6.05
C LEU A 37 -4.09 -8.66 -6.27
N VAL A 38 -4.54 -8.00 -5.20
CA VAL A 38 -5.56 -6.95 -5.30
C VAL A 38 -4.95 -5.72 -5.98
N PRO A 39 -5.63 -5.12 -6.97
CA PRO A 39 -5.22 -3.83 -7.51
C PRO A 39 -5.12 -2.79 -6.40
N CYS A 40 -3.98 -2.11 -6.30
CA CYS A 40 -3.79 -1.07 -5.30
C CYS A 40 -4.58 0.18 -5.69
N THR A 41 -5.84 0.28 -5.29
CA THR A 41 -6.72 1.37 -5.73
C THR A 41 -6.16 2.76 -5.38
N PRO A 42 -6.54 3.82 -6.13
CA PRO A 42 -6.14 5.19 -5.78
C PRO A 42 -6.50 5.58 -4.33
N VAL A 43 -7.58 5.00 -3.79
CA VAL A 43 -8.02 5.19 -2.41
C VAL A 43 -7.05 4.55 -1.41
N MET A 44 -6.62 3.30 -1.66
CA MET A 44 -5.59 2.65 -0.85
C MET A 44 -4.29 3.46 -0.86
N TRP A 45 -3.84 3.89 -2.03
CA TRP A 45 -2.61 4.67 -2.19
C TRP A 45 -2.66 5.99 -1.43
N ARG A 46 -3.75 6.76 -1.58
CA ARG A 46 -3.92 8.03 -0.87
C ARG A 46 -3.94 7.85 0.65
N LYS A 47 -4.54 6.76 1.15
CA LYS A 47 -4.49 6.41 2.58
C LYS A 47 -3.06 6.05 3.02
N LEU A 48 -2.30 5.33 2.20
CA LEU A 48 -0.90 5.00 2.49
C LEU A 48 -0.05 6.27 2.64
N VAL A 49 -0.14 7.19 1.68
CA VAL A 49 0.59 8.48 1.68
C VAL A 49 0.22 9.33 2.91
N GLN A 50 -1.07 9.41 3.26
CA GLN A 50 -1.52 10.26 4.37
C GLN A 50 -1.15 9.72 5.75
N LEU A 51 -1.12 8.40 5.90
CA LEU A 51 -0.93 7.77 7.19
C LEU A 51 0.55 7.46 7.48
N GLY A 52 1.40 7.60 6.45
CA GLY A 52 2.85 7.42 6.54
C GLY A 52 3.53 8.44 7.46
N PRO A 53 4.69 8.08 8.04
CA PRO A 53 5.64 9.07 8.53
C PRO A 53 6.06 10.03 7.40
N GLN A 54 6.27 11.30 7.74
CA GLN A 54 6.50 12.39 6.78
C GLN A 54 7.64 12.14 5.79
N GLU A 55 8.71 11.47 6.27
CA GLU A 55 9.89 11.09 5.49
C GLU A 55 9.54 10.15 4.33
N TYR A 56 8.61 9.22 4.56
CA TYR A 56 8.15 8.26 3.56
C TYR A 56 6.98 8.81 2.73
N SER A 57 6.07 9.58 3.34
CA SER A 57 4.96 10.23 2.63
C SER A 57 5.42 11.13 1.48
N SER A 58 6.54 11.82 1.67
CA SER A 58 7.11 12.71 0.64
C SER A 58 7.67 11.90 -0.55
N ALA A 59 8.39 10.81 -0.28
CA ALA A 59 8.93 9.94 -1.31
C ALA A 59 7.84 9.14 -2.03
N LEU A 60 6.79 8.69 -1.32
CA LEU A 60 5.59 8.10 -1.93
C LEU A 60 4.85 9.08 -2.84
N ALA A 61 4.75 10.36 -2.46
CA ALA A 61 4.07 11.36 -3.29
C ALA A 61 4.81 11.63 -4.61
N ILE A 62 6.13 11.45 -4.62
CA ILE A 62 6.98 11.62 -5.82
C ILE A 62 7.04 10.33 -6.64
N MET A 63 6.82 9.17 -6.01
CA MET A 63 6.82 7.88 -6.68
C MET A 63 5.74 7.83 -7.75
N LYS A 64 6.16 7.73 -9.02
CA LYS A 64 5.24 7.54 -10.14
C LYS A 64 4.51 6.21 -9.96
N ARG A 65 3.20 6.30 -9.77
CA ARG A 65 2.29 5.18 -10.00
C ARG A 65 2.19 5.01 -11.52
N ASP A 66 2.45 3.81 -12.00
CA ASP A 66 1.99 3.48 -13.34
C ASP A 66 0.47 3.40 -13.24
N GLU A 67 -0.26 4.13 -14.08
CA GLU A 67 -1.73 4.12 -14.05
C GLU A 67 -2.32 2.75 -14.46
N THR A 68 -1.46 1.79 -14.80
CA THR A 68 -1.81 0.39 -14.94
C THR A 68 -2.25 -0.19 -13.59
N GLU A 69 -2.97 -1.31 -13.64
CA GLU A 69 -3.55 -2.04 -12.51
C GLU A 69 -2.46 -2.65 -11.58
N GLU A 70 -1.55 -1.82 -11.05
CA GLU A 70 -0.48 -2.26 -10.16
C GLU A 70 -1.09 -2.90 -8.91
N THR A 71 -0.68 -4.14 -8.64
CA THR A 71 -1.15 -4.89 -7.49
C THR A 71 -0.45 -4.44 -6.21
N VAL A 72 -0.99 -4.81 -5.06
CA VAL A 72 -0.32 -4.61 -3.76
C VAL A 72 1.09 -5.19 -3.76
N LEU A 73 1.33 -6.30 -4.45
CA LEU A 73 2.67 -6.89 -4.58
C LEU A 73 3.61 -6.01 -5.40
N ASP A 74 3.15 -5.43 -6.50
CA ASP A 74 3.96 -4.54 -7.34
C ASP A 74 4.39 -3.31 -6.56
N ILE A 75 3.43 -2.70 -5.83
CA ILE A 75 3.69 -1.60 -4.93
C ILE A 75 4.68 -2.02 -3.83
N ALA A 76 4.50 -3.17 -3.19
CA ALA A 76 5.42 -3.65 -2.16
C ALA A 76 6.85 -3.86 -2.68
N LYS A 77 7.02 -4.38 -3.90
CA LYS A 77 8.33 -4.49 -4.56
C LYS A 77 8.93 -3.12 -4.85
N LYS A 78 8.11 -2.19 -5.34
CA LYS A 78 8.47 -0.80 -5.59
C LYS A 78 8.97 -0.11 -4.31
N LEU A 79 8.23 -0.23 -3.21
CA LEU A 79 8.63 0.30 -1.91
C LEU A 79 9.96 -0.29 -1.43
N ARG A 80 10.10 -1.61 -1.48
CA ARG A 80 11.37 -2.27 -1.12
C ARG A 80 12.51 -1.78 -1.99
N ARG A 81 12.31 -1.54 -3.29
CA ARG A 81 13.36 -1.05 -4.19
C ARG A 81 13.75 0.40 -3.92
N THR A 82 12.79 1.27 -3.60
CA THR A 82 13.04 2.69 -3.35
C THR A 82 13.80 2.95 -2.06
N TYR A 83 13.61 2.10 -1.06
CA TYR A 83 14.14 2.31 0.28
C TYR A 83 15.07 1.16 0.75
N ALA A 84 15.62 0.36 -0.18
CA ALA A 84 16.66 -0.64 0.10
C ALA A 84 18.07 -0.03 0.20
N ASP A 85 18.19 1.29 0.27
CA ASP A 85 19.45 2.03 0.46
C ASP A 85 19.62 2.46 1.92
#